data_AF-A0A377N8W6-F1
#
_entry.id   AF-A0A377N8W6-F1
#
_cell.length_a   1.000
_cell.length_b   1.000
_cell.length_c   1.000
_cell.angle_alpha   90.00
_cell.angle_beta   90.00
_cell.angle_gamma   90.00
#
_symmetry.space_group_name_H-M   'P 1'
#
loop_
_entity.id
_entity.type
_entity.pdbx_description
1 polymer ?
#
loop_
_entity_poly.entity_id
_entity_poly.type
_entity_poly.pdbx_seq_one_letter_code
_entity_poly.pdbx_strand_id
1 'polypeptide(L)'
;MLKQLTRVSGLLLLSVFWIPAAWCATDWQPYAQAINKSQNDPRQYQAITLNNGMTVLLVSDSEASKSLAALAIPVGSLEDPNSQLGLAHYTEHMLLMGSKKYPEPESLSEF
;
A
#
# COMPACT_ATOMS: atom_id res chain seq x y z
N MET A 1 45.28 -10.52 48.97
CA MET A 1 44.87 -9.11 49.20
C MET A 1 44.20 -8.57 47.93
N LEU A 2 43.22 -9.27 47.33
CA LEU A 2 41.78 -9.13 47.61
C LEU A 2 41.40 -7.77 48.21
N LYS A 3 41.00 -6.80 47.37
CA LYS A 3 40.10 -5.65 47.64
C LYS A 3 40.13 -4.54 46.55
N GLN A 4 40.13 -4.89 45.27
CA GLN A 4 39.84 -3.94 44.17
C GLN A 4 38.78 -4.51 43.20
N LEU A 5 38.14 -5.62 43.58
CA LEU A 5 37.20 -6.39 42.77
C LEU A 5 35.76 -6.19 43.28
N THR A 6 35.28 -4.95 43.44
CA THR A 6 33.88 -4.73 43.90
C THR A 6 33.23 -3.37 43.58
N ARG A 7 33.82 -2.48 42.74
CA ARG A 7 33.22 -1.13 42.55
C ARG A 7 33.05 -0.58 41.14
N VAL A 8 33.25 -1.37 40.08
CA VAL A 8 32.80 -1.00 38.73
C VAL A 8 32.14 -2.18 37.99
N SER A 9 31.50 -3.09 38.74
CA SER A 9 30.56 -4.07 38.19
C SER A 9 29.11 -3.57 38.19
N GLY A 10 28.90 -2.25 38.36
CA GLY A 10 27.57 -1.64 38.52
C GLY A 10 27.16 -0.67 37.41
N LEU A 11 27.87 -0.61 36.28
CA LEU A 11 27.54 0.28 35.16
C LEU A 11 27.79 -0.35 33.78
N LEU A 12 27.74 -1.67 33.70
CA LEU A 12 27.44 -2.41 32.49
C LEU A 12 26.01 -2.92 32.70
N LEU A 13 25.01 -2.44 31.92
CA LEU A 13 23.66 -3.01 31.71
C LEU A 13 22.44 -2.05 31.80
N LEU A 14 22.59 -0.71 31.80
CA LEU A 14 21.41 0.18 31.95
C LEU A 14 21.24 1.32 30.93
N SER A 15 21.80 1.21 29.73
CA SER A 15 21.46 2.12 28.62
C SER A 15 21.10 1.44 27.29
N VAL A 16 21.05 0.11 27.24
CA VAL A 16 20.67 -0.65 26.02
C VAL A 16 19.16 -0.86 25.91
N PHE A 17 18.37 -0.49 26.92
CA PHE A 17 16.93 -0.74 26.96
C PHE A 17 16.16 0.54 27.24
N TRP A 18 15.87 1.32 26.20
CA TRP A 18 14.66 2.17 26.07
C TRP A 18 14.73 3.05 24.82
N ILE A 19 14.82 2.40 23.65
CA ILE A 19 14.08 2.93 22.51
C ILE A 19 13.01 1.86 22.28
N PRO A 20 11.73 2.10 22.67
CA PRO A 20 10.69 1.41 21.95
C PRO A 20 10.83 1.95 20.53
N ALA A 21 11.53 1.20 19.68
CA ALA A 21 11.31 1.33 18.27
C ALA A 21 9.82 1.01 18.15
N ALA A 22 9.00 2.05 18.09
CA ALA A 22 7.62 1.94 17.70
C ALA A 22 7.70 1.44 16.27
N TRP A 23 7.76 0.11 16.12
CA TRP A 23 7.49 -0.55 14.86
C TRP A 23 6.00 -0.30 14.67
N CYS A 24 5.67 0.88 14.16
CA CYS A 24 4.37 1.10 13.57
C CYS A 24 4.32 0.08 12.45
N ALA A 25 3.65 -1.05 12.69
CA ALA A 25 3.45 -2.07 11.69
C ALA A 25 2.79 -1.36 10.52
N THR A 26 3.58 -1.15 9.47
CA THR A 26 3.10 -0.47 8.29
C THR A 26 2.39 -1.54 7.49
N ASP A 27 1.11 -1.34 7.18
CA ASP A 27 0.25 -2.34 6.49
C ASP A 27 0.63 -2.61 5.02
N TRP A 28 1.85 -2.22 4.65
CA TRP A 28 2.42 -2.32 3.33
C TRP A 28 3.95 -2.42 3.42
N GLN A 29 4.54 -3.03 2.40
CA GLN A 29 5.98 -3.18 2.23
C GLN A 29 6.43 -2.52 0.92
N PRO A 30 7.65 -1.96 0.84
CA PRO A 30 8.20 -1.50 -0.43
C PRO A 30 8.23 -2.62 -1.48
N TYR A 31 7.86 -2.31 -2.72
CA TYR A 31 7.99 -3.25 -3.82
C TYR A 31 9.47 -3.48 -4.14
N ALA A 32 9.85 -4.73 -4.43
CA ALA A 32 11.26 -5.13 -4.53
C ALA A 32 12.02 -4.46 -5.70
N GLN A 33 11.31 -4.06 -6.76
CA GLN A 33 11.92 -3.54 -7.97
C GLN A 33 11.83 -2.01 -8.05
N ALA A 34 12.93 -1.38 -8.45
CA ALA A 34 12.98 0.05 -8.73
C ALA A 34 12.12 0.42 -9.95
N ILE A 35 11.42 1.55 -9.86
CA ILE A 35 10.64 2.09 -10.97
C ILE A 35 11.56 2.83 -11.93
N ASN A 36 11.68 2.32 -13.16
CA ASN A 36 12.42 2.98 -14.21
C ASN A 36 11.61 4.17 -14.74
N LYS A 37 12.23 5.35 -14.78
CA LYS A 37 11.63 6.57 -15.34
C LYS A 37 12.60 7.33 -16.23
N SER A 38 12.07 8.24 -17.04
CA SER A 38 12.89 9.17 -17.84
C SER A 38 13.66 10.14 -16.94
N GLN A 39 14.86 10.55 -17.36
CA GLN A 39 15.67 11.54 -16.63
C GLN A 39 14.98 12.91 -16.53
N ASN A 40 14.13 13.24 -17.50
CA ASN A 40 13.39 14.50 -17.56
C ASN A 40 12.02 14.41 -16.87
N ASP A 41 11.69 13.29 -16.22
CA ASP A 41 10.43 13.14 -15.50
C ASP A 41 10.58 13.62 -14.05
N PRO A 42 9.98 14.77 -13.67
CA PRO A 42 10.15 15.34 -12.34
C PRO A 42 9.38 14.58 -11.25
N ARG A 43 8.44 13.71 -11.64
CA ARG A 43 7.53 13.03 -10.70
C ARG A 43 8.25 12.00 -9.83
N GLN A 44 7.75 11.81 -8.62
CA GLN A 44 8.27 10.79 -7.70
C GLN A 44 7.39 9.55 -7.77
N TYR A 45 8.02 8.37 -7.79
CA TYR A 45 7.34 7.09 -7.93
C TYR A 45 7.73 6.17 -6.78
N GLN A 46 6.75 5.48 -6.20
CA GLN A 46 6.98 4.42 -5.23
C GLN A 46 5.99 3.29 -5.48
N ALA A 47 6.49 2.08 -5.71
CA ALA A 47 5.65 0.90 -5.69
C ALA A 47 5.66 0.26 -4.30
N ILE A 48 4.50 -0.20 -3.86
CA ILE A 48 4.30 -0.89 -2.58
C ILE A 48 3.45 -2.14 -2.79
N THR A 49 3.59 -3.10 -1.88
CA THR A 49 2.71 -4.27 -1.75
C THR A 49 1.94 -4.15 -0.44
N LEU A 50 0.62 -4.13 -0.50
CA LEU A 50 -0.25 -4.12 0.68
C LEU A 50 -0.29 -5.50 1.33
N ASN A 51 -0.74 -5.57 2.59
CA ASN A 51 -0.91 -6.83 3.32
C ASN A 51 -1.81 -7.86 2.61
N ASN A 52 -2.76 -7.41 1.77
CA ASN A 52 -3.62 -8.30 0.98
C ASN A 52 -2.98 -8.76 -0.35
N GLY A 53 -1.71 -8.44 -0.59
CA GLY A 53 -0.97 -8.80 -1.79
C GLY A 53 -1.14 -7.83 -2.97
N MET A 54 -2.01 -6.82 -2.86
CA MET A 54 -2.20 -5.85 -3.94
C MET A 54 -0.94 -5.00 -4.14
N THR A 55 -0.49 -4.89 -5.38
CA THR A 55 0.59 -3.98 -5.76
C THR A 55 0.02 -2.63 -6.14
N VAL A 56 0.58 -1.55 -5.59
CA VAL A 56 0.13 -0.17 -5.82
C VAL A 56 1.32 0.66 -6.30
N LEU A 57 1.13 1.43 -7.37
CA LEU A 57 2.08 2.45 -7.81
C LEU A 57 1.60 3.82 -7.34
N LEU A 58 2.35 4.41 -6.41
CA LEU A 58 2.16 5.78 -5.95
C LEU A 58 2.94 6.72 -6.87
N VAL A 59 2.28 7.77 -7.33
CA VAL A 59 2.88 8.83 -8.14
C VAL A 59 2.63 10.15 -7.44
N SER A 60 3.70 10.83 -7.04
CA SER A 60 3.63 12.18 -6.48
C SER A 60 4.11 13.19 -7.52
N ASP A 61 3.21 14.09 -7.87
CA ASP A 61 3.43 15.18 -8.80
C ASP A 61 2.92 16.47 -8.13
N SER A 62 3.85 17.37 -7.76
CA SER A 62 3.52 18.63 -7.10
C SER A 62 2.87 19.65 -8.04
N GLU A 63 2.97 19.45 -9.36
CA GLU A 63 2.41 20.34 -10.38
C GLU A 63 1.06 19.82 -10.92
N ALA A 64 0.60 18.65 -10.45
CA ALA A 64 -0.65 18.06 -10.91
C ALA A 64 -1.86 18.92 -10.54
N SER A 65 -2.63 19.35 -11.54
CA SER A 65 -3.89 20.09 -11.36
C SER A 65 -5.06 19.21 -10.97
N LYS A 66 -4.94 17.88 -11.17
CA LYS A 66 -5.93 16.87 -10.81
C LYS A 66 -5.24 15.61 -10.30
N SER A 67 -5.80 15.01 -9.26
CA SER A 67 -5.43 13.67 -8.81
C SER A 67 -6.16 12.61 -9.64
N LEU A 68 -5.52 11.45 -9.82
CA LEU A 68 -6.05 10.32 -10.57
C LEU A 68 -5.85 9.03 -9.78
N ALA A 69 -6.76 8.07 -9.96
CA ALA A 69 -6.63 6.73 -9.43
C ALA A 69 -7.15 5.73 -10.47
N ALA A 70 -6.57 4.53 -10.50
CA ALA A 70 -7.03 3.42 -11.32
C ALA A 70 -6.80 2.11 -10.57
N LEU A 71 -7.70 1.14 -10.77
CA LEU A 71 -7.61 -0.21 -10.23
C LEU A 71 -7.85 -1.19 -11.38
N ALA A 72 -7.00 -2.21 -11.47
CA ALA A 72 -7.12 -3.26 -12.48
C ALA A 72 -7.25 -4.62 -11.82
N ILE A 73 -8.12 -5.46 -12.36
CA ILE A 73 -8.28 -6.86 -11.97
C ILE A 73 -7.87 -7.71 -13.19
N PRO A 74 -6.97 -8.70 -13.04
CA PRO A 74 -6.48 -9.50 -14.16
C PRO A 74 -7.47 -10.62 -14.54
N VAL A 75 -8.75 -10.28 -14.72
CA VAL A 75 -9.85 -11.16 -15.12
C VAL A 75 -10.80 -10.35 -16.02
N GLY A 76 -11.35 -10.96 -17.06
CA GLY A 76 -12.26 -10.29 -17.98
C GLY A 76 -13.28 -11.23 -18.62
N SER A 77 -13.75 -10.87 -19.82
CA SER A 77 -14.77 -11.63 -20.53
C SER A 77 -14.31 -12.99 -21.05
N LEU A 78 -13.01 -13.25 -21.12
CA LEU A 78 -12.47 -14.57 -21.47
C LEU A 78 -12.78 -15.61 -20.40
N GLU A 79 -13.04 -15.16 -19.18
CA GLU A 79 -13.38 -15.97 -18.01
C GLU A 79 -14.90 -16.00 -17.76
N ASP A 80 -15.71 -15.43 -18.66
CA ASP A 80 -17.17 -15.51 -18.56
C ASP A 80 -17.62 -16.99 -18.62
N PRO A 81 -18.53 -17.42 -17.73
CA PRO A 81 -19.08 -18.77 -17.81
C PRO A 81 -19.90 -18.92 -19.09
N ASN A 82 -19.85 -20.09 -19.72
CA ASN A 82 -20.61 -20.39 -20.94
C ASN A 82 -22.12 -20.17 -20.78
N SER A 83 -22.64 -20.27 -19.54
CA SER A 83 -24.05 -20.02 -19.23
C SER A 83 -24.42 -18.54 -19.15
N GLN A 84 -23.45 -17.62 -19.05
CA GLN A 84 -23.67 -16.18 -18.91
C GLN A 84 -22.50 -15.39 -19.52
N LEU A 85 -22.54 -15.21 -20.84
CA LEU A 85 -21.61 -14.33 -21.54
C LEU A 85 -21.88 -12.86 -21.17
N GLY A 86 -20.82 -12.06 -21.09
CA GLY A 86 -20.89 -10.65 -20.69
C GLY A 86 -20.95 -10.43 -19.18
N LEU A 87 -20.72 -11.46 -18.35
CA LEU A 87 -20.81 -11.35 -16.89
C LEU A 87 -19.73 -10.44 -16.30
N ALA A 88 -18.50 -10.50 -16.81
CA ALA A 88 -17.42 -9.61 -16.37
C ALA A 88 -17.77 -8.14 -16.64
N HIS A 89 -18.22 -7.84 -17.86
CA HIS A 89 -18.66 -6.50 -18.24
C HIS A 89 -19.90 -6.07 -17.45
N TYR A 90 -20.89 -6.95 -17.25
CA TYR A 90 -22.04 -6.65 -16.40
C TYR A 90 -21.61 -6.32 -14.97
N THR A 91 -20.66 -7.07 -14.42
CA THR A 91 -20.09 -6.83 -13.09
C THR A 91 -19.41 -5.46 -13.00
N GLU A 92 -18.66 -5.05 -14.02
CA GLU A 92 -18.06 -3.71 -14.12
C GLU A 92 -19.11 -2.61 -13.94
N HIS A 93 -20.25 -2.69 -14.64
CA HIS A 93 -21.37 -1.74 -14.47
C HIS A 93 -21.94 -1.76 -13.05
N MET A 94 -22.07 -2.95 -12.46
CA MET A 94 -22.65 -3.11 -11.12
C MET A 94 -21.75 -2.57 -10.01
N LEU A 95 -20.43 -2.40 -10.23
CA LEU A 95 -19.53 -1.79 -9.23
C LEU A 95 -19.92 -0.35 -8.87
N LEU A 96 -20.60 0.36 -9.78
CA LEU A 96 -21.05 1.73 -9.58
C LEU A 96 -22.47 1.82 -9.00
N MET A 97 -23.12 0.68 -8.73
CA MET A 97 -24.51 0.64 -8.23
C MET A 97 -24.60 0.54 -6.70
N GLY A 98 -23.55 0.94 -5.99
CA GLY A 98 -23.51 0.99 -4.53
C GLY A 98 -22.64 -0.09 -3.89
N SER A 99 -22.27 0.16 -2.64
CA SER A 99 -21.42 -0.69 -1.80
C SER A 99 -21.93 -0.70 -0.36
N LYS A 100 -21.42 -1.62 0.47
CA LYS A 100 -21.80 -1.65 1.91
C LYS A 100 -21.54 -0.32 2.64
N LYS A 101 -20.51 0.43 2.25
CA LYS A 101 -20.14 1.70 2.89
C LYS A 101 -20.85 2.90 2.27
N TYR A 102 -21.12 2.84 0.97
CA TYR A 102 -21.82 3.87 0.19
C TYR A 102 -22.91 3.19 -0.63
N PRO A 103 -24.13 3.01 -0.08
CA PRO A 103 -25.16 2.16 -0.69
C PRO A 103 -25.90 2.81 -1.86
N GLU A 104 -25.83 4.14 -1.99
CA GLU A 104 -26.49 4.86 -3.09
C GLU A 104 -25.82 4.55 -4.44
N PRO A 105 -26.60 4.25 -5.50
CA PRO A 105 -26.07 4.13 -6.84
C PRO A 105 -25.37 5.41 -7.30
N GLU A 106 -24.36 5.26 -8.15
CA GLU A 106 -23.61 6.35 -8.77
C GLU A 106 -22.88 7.30 -7.80
N SER A 107 -22.83 6.97 -6.50
CA SER A 107 -22.25 7.84 -5.46
C SER A 107 -20.78 8.21 -5.70
N LEU A 108 -20.02 7.36 -6.40
CA LEU A 108 -18.63 7.64 -6.79
C LEU A 108 -18.56 8.57 -8.01
N SER A 109 -19.50 8.45 -8.93
CA SER A 109 -19.54 9.22 -10.19
C SER A 109 -20.03 10.65 -9.97
N GLU A 110 -20.91 10.86 -9.00
CA GLU A 110 -21.46 12.18 -8.66
C GLU A 110 -20.52 13.04 -7.80
N PHE A 111 -19.49 12.45 -7.19
CA PHE A 111 -18.54 13.13 -6.30
C PHE A 111 -17.51 13.97 -7.07
#